data_AF-A0A3N5W558-F1
#
_entry.id   AF-A0A3N5W558-F1
#
_cell.length_a   1.000
_cell.length_b   1.000
_cell.length_c   1.000
_cell.angle_alpha   90.00
_cell.angle_beta   90.00
_cell.angle_gamma   90.00
#
_symmetry.space_group_name_H-M   'P 1'
#
loop_
_entity.id
_entity.type
_entity.pdbx_description
1 polymer ?
#
loop_
_entity_poly.entity_id
_entity_poly.type
_entity_poly.pdbx_seq_one_letter_code
_entity_poly.pdbx_strand_id
1 'polypeptide(L)'
;MLKPGLARPVFPLWGLALILWSLTGCASPAVGKVSPMETPAAAVSTTPLSAGVAASLTESPTHLPTPSTLTLSISSDLPEGFLEQLKLPASIELAEGGSESSMALSVVNGVPAGAVKSSGWVYAVVAPFPTVQDDVRLADLENFWKGKRG
;
A
#
# COMPACT_ATOMS: atom_id res chain seq x y z
N MET A 1 -69.35 28.84 -2.86
CA MET A 1 -68.89 29.27 -1.51
C MET A 1 -67.56 28.59 -1.24
N LEU A 2 -66.45 29.34 -1.28
CA LEU A 2 -65.09 28.88 -0.98
C LEU A 2 -64.84 28.92 0.54
N LYS A 3 -64.15 27.91 1.09
CA LYS A 3 -63.36 28.10 2.32
C LYS A 3 -62.09 27.24 2.28
N PRO A 4 -60.89 27.83 2.42
CA PRO A 4 -59.61 27.15 2.37
C PRO A 4 -59.16 26.70 3.76
N GLY A 5 -58.36 25.64 3.82
CA GLY A 5 -57.70 25.17 5.03
C GLY A 5 -56.32 24.59 4.70
N LEU A 6 -55.43 25.43 4.19
CA LEU A 6 -54.02 25.07 3.98
C LEU A 6 -53.32 25.12 5.35
N ALA A 7 -53.04 23.96 5.93
CA ALA A 7 -52.24 23.83 7.13
C ALA A 7 -50.80 24.29 6.84
N ARG A 8 -50.34 25.34 7.54
CA ARG A 8 -48.95 25.80 7.50
C ARG A 8 -48.08 24.81 8.29
N PRO A 9 -47.06 24.17 7.70
CA PRO A 9 -46.08 23.44 8.47
C PRO A 9 -45.24 24.45 9.26
N VAL A 10 -45.31 24.36 10.58
CA VAL A 10 -44.41 25.04 11.52
C VAL A 10 -43.07 24.32 11.41
N PHE A 11 -42.25 24.71 10.44
CA PHE A 11 -40.87 24.25 10.35
C PHE A 11 -40.11 24.78 11.57
N PRO A 12 -39.47 23.92 12.38
CA PRO A 12 -38.74 24.37 13.55
C PRO A 12 -37.57 25.26 13.09
N LEU A 13 -37.55 26.51 13.55
CA LEU A 13 -36.46 27.49 13.37
C LEU A 13 -35.07 26.91 13.69
N TRP A 14 -35.03 25.85 14.49
CA TRP A 14 -33.82 25.12 14.84
C TRP A 14 -33.16 24.39 13.66
N GLY A 15 -33.95 23.89 12.70
CA GLY A 15 -33.42 23.25 11.49
C GLY A 15 -32.70 24.23 10.58
N LEU A 16 -33.18 25.48 10.50
CA LEU A 16 -32.55 26.54 9.70
C LEU A 16 -31.24 27.02 10.34
N ALA A 17 -31.17 27.06 11.68
CA ALA A 17 -29.95 27.41 12.40
C ALA A 17 -28.84 26.35 12.22
N LEU A 18 -29.20 25.07 12.18
CA LEU A 18 -28.25 23.96 11.98
C LEU A 18 -27.67 23.95 10.54
N ILE A 19 -28.49 24.30 9.55
CA ILE A 19 -28.04 24.42 8.15
C ILE A 19 -27.15 25.66 7.98
N LEU A 20 -27.41 26.77 8.68
CA LEU A 20 -26.54 27.95 8.61
C LEU A 20 -25.15 27.69 9.23
N TRP A 21 -25.06 26.81 10.23
CA TRP A 21 -23.81 26.53 10.92
C TRP A 21 -22.84 25.67 10.08
N SER A 22 -23.35 24.83 9.18
CA SER A 22 -22.53 23.95 8.33
C SER A 22 -21.87 24.67 7.14
N LEU A 23 -22.28 25.89 6.79
CA LEU A 23 -21.69 26.63 5.66
C LEU A 23 -20.47 27.51 6.02
N THR A 24 -20.07 27.62 7.30
CA THR A 24 -18.99 28.56 7.70
C THR A 24 -17.57 27.93 7.67
N GLY A 25 -17.42 26.73 7.13
CA GLY A 25 -16.17 25.97 7.20
C GLY A 25 -15.30 25.97 5.94
N CYS A 26 -14.94 27.12 5.36
CA CYS A 26 -13.76 27.19 4.48
C CYS A 26 -13.24 28.64 4.30
N ALA A 27 -12.48 29.13 5.27
CA ALA A 27 -11.61 30.29 5.07
C ALA A 27 -10.17 29.77 4.91
N SER A 28 -9.66 29.70 3.68
CA SER A 28 -8.25 29.41 3.43
C SER A 28 -7.41 30.61 3.86
N PRO A 29 -6.37 30.44 4.70
CA PRO A 29 -5.42 31.51 4.94
C PRO A 29 -4.69 31.83 3.64
N ALA A 30 -4.68 33.11 3.26
CA ALA A 30 -3.94 33.60 2.11
C ALA A 30 -2.45 33.26 2.25
N VAL A 31 -1.93 32.48 1.31
CA VAL A 31 -0.50 32.19 1.18
C VAL A 31 0.24 33.50 0.94
N GLY A 32 1.15 33.85 1.87
CA GLY A 32 2.02 35.00 1.73
C GLY A 32 2.90 34.88 0.48
N LYS A 33 3.02 35.98 -0.27
CA LYS A 33 4.03 36.13 -1.33
C LYS A 33 5.42 35.98 -0.72
N VAL A 34 6.10 34.88 -1.02
CA VAL A 34 7.56 34.79 -0.83
C VAL A 34 8.22 35.61 -1.94
N SER A 35 9.01 36.60 -1.53
CA SER A 35 9.89 37.37 -2.42
C SER A 35 10.97 36.45 -2.98
N PRO A 36 11.30 36.52 -4.28
CA PRO A 36 12.44 35.79 -4.82
C PRO A 36 13.71 36.22 -4.08
N MET A 37 14.39 35.27 -3.47
CA MET A 37 15.76 35.45 -2.98
C MET A 37 16.66 35.43 -4.22
N GLU A 38 17.41 36.50 -4.46
CA GLU A 38 18.43 36.50 -5.50
C GLU A 38 19.50 35.47 -5.13
N THR A 39 19.56 34.41 -5.92
CA THR A 39 20.60 33.39 -5.86
C THR A 39 21.93 34.02 -6.30
N PRO A 40 22.99 33.98 -5.46
CA PRO A 40 24.33 34.37 -5.90
C PRO A 40 24.76 33.51 -7.08
N ALA A 41 25.20 34.14 -8.17
CA ALA A 41 25.73 33.46 -9.34
C ALA A 41 26.93 32.59 -8.93
N ALA A 42 26.71 31.27 -8.86
CA ALA A 42 27.79 30.32 -8.66
C ALA A 42 28.67 30.31 -9.92
N ALA A 43 29.95 30.63 -9.73
CA ALA A 43 30.94 30.51 -10.78
C ALA A 43 31.01 29.05 -11.26
N VAL A 44 30.78 28.85 -12.55
CA VAL A 44 30.94 27.55 -13.23
C VAL A 44 32.43 27.20 -13.24
N SER A 45 32.84 26.28 -12.36
CA SER A 45 34.13 25.61 -12.46
C SER A 45 34.00 24.46 -13.45
N THR A 46 34.58 24.62 -14.64
CA THR A 46 34.70 23.56 -15.64
C THR A 46 35.68 22.50 -15.13
N THR A 47 35.16 21.51 -14.42
CA THR A 47 35.90 20.30 -14.07
C THR A 47 35.99 19.42 -15.32
N PRO A 48 37.18 18.99 -15.76
CA PRO A 48 37.30 18.08 -16.89
C PRO A 48 36.62 16.74 -16.57
N LEU A 49 35.82 16.26 -17.52
CA LEU A 49 35.09 15.00 -17.47
C LEU A 49 36.08 13.84 -17.28
N SER A 50 36.10 13.26 -16.09
CA SER A 50 36.85 12.03 -15.81
C SER A 50 36.22 10.89 -16.63
N ALA A 51 37.06 10.20 -17.40
CA ALA A 51 36.67 9.10 -18.26
C ALA A 51 35.91 8.02 -17.48
N GLY A 52 34.89 7.46 -18.14
CA GLY A 52 33.83 6.67 -17.53
C GLY A 52 34.31 5.56 -16.61
N VAL A 53 33.74 5.54 -15.41
CA VAL A 53 33.66 4.35 -14.58
C VAL A 53 32.76 3.37 -15.33
N ALA A 54 33.36 2.32 -15.88
CA ALA A 54 32.61 1.20 -16.44
C ALA A 54 31.59 0.73 -15.40
N ALA A 55 30.31 0.72 -15.77
CA ALA A 55 29.25 0.22 -14.91
C ALA A 55 29.57 -1.22 -14.53
N SER A 56 30.00 -1.43 -13.28
CA SER A 56 30.16 -2.75 -12.71
C SER A 56 28.77 -3.35 -12.58
N LEU A 57 28.49 -4.39 -13.36
CA LEU A 57 27.26 -5.17 -13.26
C LEU A 57 27.17 -5.68 -11.81
N THR A 58 26.28 -5.07 -11.04
CA THR A 58 25.97 -5.53 -9.69
C THR A 58 25.29 -6.89 -9.85
N GLU A 59 25.97 -7.96 -9.42
CA GLU A 59 25.38 -9.29 -9.44
C GLU A 59 24.06 -9.28 -8.66
N SER A 60 22.99 -9.69 -9.34
CA SER A 60 21.68 -9.86 -8.71
C SER A 60 21.79 -10.99 -7.68
N PRO A 61 21.41 -10.77 -6.40
CA PRO A 61 21.43 -11.83 -5.41
C PRO A 61 20.46 -12.94 -5.84
N THR A 62 20.99 -14.02 -6.39
CA THR A 62 20.25 -15.22 -6.77
C THR A 62 20.29 -16.19 -5.61
N HIS A 63 19.74 -15.78 -4.47
CA HIS A 63 19.42 -16.72 -3.40
C HIS A 63 18.04 -17.30 -3.69
N LEU A 64 17.99 -18.35 -4.51
CA LEU A 64 16.81 -19.19 -4.59
C LEU A 64 16.76 -20.02 -3.30
N PRO A 65 15.73 -19.89 -2.44
CA PRO A 65 15.63 -20.74 -1.26
C PRO A 65 15.59 -22.21 -1.70
N THR A 66 16.45 -23.02 -1.11
CA THR A 66 16.42 -24.47 -1.31
C THR A 66 15.04 -24.98 -0.92
N PRO A 67 14.30 -25.67 -1.82
CA PRO A 67 12.99 -26.20 -1.47
C PRO A 67 13.18 -27.28 -0.41
N SER A 68 12.78 -26.96 0.83
CA SER A 68 12.77 -27.92 1.93
C SER A 68 11.38 -28.53 2.01
N THR A 69 11.32 -29.87 2.11
CA THR A 69 10.06 -30.59 2.28
C THR A 69 9.43 -30.20 3.59
N LEU A 70 8.16 -29.77 3.52
CA LEU A 70 7.46 -29.17 4.64
C LEU A 70 6.70 -30.28 5.38
N THR A 71 7.02 -30.52 6.65
CA THR A 71 6.39 -31.56 7.46
C THR A 71 5.32 -30.97 8.38
N LEU A 72 4.12 -31.56 8.38
CA LEU A 72 2.98 -31.13 9.20
C LEU A 72 2.61 -32.22 10.22
N SER A 73 2.65 -31.89 11.50
CA SER A 73 2.04 -32.70 12.56
C SER A 73 0.60 -32.26 12.81
N ILE A 74 -0.28 -33.22 13.09
CA ILE A 74 -1.70 -32.97 13.34
C ILE A 74 -2.04 -33.50 14.74
N SER A 75 -2.61 -32.65 15.59
CA SER A 75 -3.05 -33.06 16.93
C SER A 75 -4.23 -34.05 16.86
N SER A 76 -4.25 -35.03 17.77
CA SER A 76 -5.39 -35.94 17.97
C SER A 76 -6.64 -35.24 18.47
N ASP A 77 -6.54 -33.99 18.92
CA ASP A 77 -7.68 -33.21 19.43
C ASP A 77 -8.57 -32.63 18.30
N LEU A 78 -8.20 -32.83 17.05
CA LEU A 78 -8.96 -32.40 15.89
C LEU A 78 -10.10 -33.39 15.58
N PRO A 79 -11.32 -32.93 15.29
CA PRO A 79 -12.45 -33.81 14.95
C PRO A 79 -12.16 -34.67 13.71
N GLU A 80 -12.57 -35.94 13.73
CA GLU A 80 -12.34 -36.88 12.61
C GLU A 80 -12.88 -36.36 11.28
N GLY A 81 -14.08 -35.77 11.28
CA GLY A 81 -14.68 -35.19 10.08
C GLY A 81 -13.88 -34.03 9.47
N PHE A 82 -13.01 -33.35 10.24
CA PHE A 82 -12.09 -32.36 9.71
C PHE A 82 -10.90 -33.04 9.01
N LEU A 83 -10.37 -34.12 9.59
CA LEU A 83 -9.27 -34.89 9.00
C LEU A 83 -9.66 -35.52 7.67
N GLU A 84 -10.88 -36.03 7.56
CA GLU A 84 -11.41 -36.59 6.30
C GLU A 84 -11.51 -35.56 5.16
N GLN A 85 -11.70 -34.29 5.52
CA GLN A 85 -11.81 -33.19 4.56
C GLN A 85 -10.46 -32.52 4.26
N LEU A 86 -9.42 -32.83 5.03
CA LEU A 86 -8.12 -32.19 4.91
C LEU A 86 -7.39 -32.70 3.66
N LYS A 87 -7.33 -31.86 2.62
CA LYS A 87 -6.57 -32.12 1.40
C LYS A 87 -5.22 -31.42 1.47
N LEU A 88 -4.17 -32.16 1.78
CA LEU A 88 -2.82 -31.62 1.74
C LEU A 88 -2.30 -31.54 0.30
N PRO A 89 -1.60 -30.46 -0.08
CA PRO A 89 -0.88 -30.40 -1.34
C PRO A 89 0.32 -31.36 -1.32
N ALA A 90 0.78 -31.79 -2.50
CA ALA A 90 1.88 -32.74 -2.65
C ALA A 90 3.23 -32.28 -2.05
N SER A 91 3.35 -30.98 -1.72
CA SER A 91 4.53 -30.38 -1.11
C SER A 91 4.58 -30.49 0.41
N ILE A 92 3.54 -31.05 1.06
CA ILE A 92 3.46 -31.20 2.51
C ILE A 92 3.36 -32.69 2.86
N GLU A 93 4.28 -33.15 3.69
CA GLU A 93 4.29 -34.51 4.22
C GLU A 93 3.73 -34.53 5.64
N LEU A 94 2.91 -35.53 5.97
CA LEU A 94 2.40 -35.69 7.33
C LEU A 94 3.49 -36.31 8.22
N ALA A 95 3.81 -35.65 9.34
CA ALA A 95 4.72 -36.18 10.32
C ALA A 95 3.96 -37.13 11.26
N GLU A 96 4.31 -38.42 11.25
CA GLU A 96 3.79 -39.37 12.23
C GLU A 96 4.53 -39.25 13.58
N GLY A 97 3.74 -39.37 14.65
CA GLY A 97 4.12 -39.42 16.07
C GLY A 97 5.58 -39.11 16.44
N GLY A 98 5.81 -37.90 16.98
CA GLY A 98 7.05 -37.55 17.68
C GLY A 98 8.23 -37.13 16.81
N SER A 99 8.07 -37.09 15.49
CA SER A 99 9.08 -36.54 14.59
C SER A 99 9.08 -35.01 14.60
N GLU A 100 10.25 -34.39 14.50
CA GLU A 100 10.43 -32.93 14.40
C GLU A 100 9.67 -32.40 13.17
N SER A 101 8.47 -31.85 13.38
CA SER A 101 7.63 -31.29 12.32
C SER A 101 7.89 -29.81 12.14
N SER A 102 7.98 -29.34 10.90
CA SER A 102 8.13 -27.90 10.59
C SER A 102 6.91 -27.07 10.99
N MET A 103 5.73 -27.69 11.03
CA MET A 103 4.47 -27.06 11.42
C MET A 103 3.60 -28.04 12.21
N ALA A 104 2.75 -27.49 13.07
CA ALA A 104 1.77 -28.24 13.84
C ALA A 104 0.37 -27.62 13.69
N LEU A 105 -0.62 -28.47 13.42
CA LEU A 105 -2.03 -28.11 13.42
C LEU A 105 -2.67 -28.62 14.71
N SER A 106 -3.18 -27.71 15.53
CA SER A 106 -3.79 -28.05 16.83
C SER A 106 -4.91 -27.08 17.19
N VAL A 107 -5.76 -27.51 18.13
CA VAL A 107 -6.79 -26.67 18.72
C VAL A 107 -6.15 -25.76 19.77
N VAL A 108 -6.30 -24.44 19.58
CA VAL A 108 -5.77 -23.45 20.50
C VAL A 108 -6.84 -23.12 21.54
N ASN A 109 -6.67 -23.61 22.78
CA ASN A 109 -7.58 -23.36 23.90
C ASN A 109 -6.97 -22.36 24.90
N GLY A 110 -7.77 -21.39 25.37
CA GLY A 110 -7.39 -20.53 26.50
C GLY A 110 -6.26 -19.53 26.25
N VAL A 111 -5.92 -19.25 24.98
CA VAL A 111 -4.83 -18.32 24.66
C VAL A 111 -5.28 -16.87 24.89
N PRO A 112 -4.55 -16.08 25.70
CA PRO A 112 -4.91 -14.70 25.97
C PRO A 112 -4.93 -13.89 24.66
N ALA A 113 -5.86 -12.94 24.57
CA ALA A 113 -5.99 -12.07 23.41
C ALA A 113 -4.63 -11.42 23.07
N GLY A 114 -4.08 -11.73 21.89
CA GLY A 114 -2.77 -11.25 21.43
C GLY A 114 -1.63 -12.27 21.43
N ALA A 115 -1.80 -13.46 22.04
CA ALA A 115 -0.79 -14.53 21.96
C ALA A 115 -0.91 -15.40 20.70
N VAL A 116 -2.04 -15.31 19.97
CA VAL A 116 -2.15 -15.83 18.61
C VAL A 116 -1.53 -14.81 17.64
N LYS A 117 -0.33 -15.09 17.12
CA LYS A 117 0.26 -14.29 16.04
C LYS A 117 -0.45 -14.61 14.73
N SER A 118 -1.19 -13.66 14.19
CA SER A 118 -1.75 -13.74 12.84
C SER A 118 -0.64 -13.53 11.80
N SER A 119 -0.58 -14.40 10.78
CA SER A 119 0.33 -14.21 9.66
C SER A 119 -0.11 -13.00 8.82
N GLY A 120 0.78 -12.03 8.62
CA GLY A 120 0.52 -10.83 7.84
C GLY A 120 0.87 -11.07 6.38
N TRP A 121 -0.12 -10.96 5.49
CA TRP A 121 0.10 -11.05 4.05
C TRP A 121 0.32 -9.64 3.49
N VAL A 122 1.49 -9.39 2.90
CA VAL A 122 1.79 -8.13 2.23
C VAL A 122 1.66 -8.34 0.72
N TYR A 123 0.65 -7.70 0.13
CA TYR A 123 0.46 -7.69 -1.32
C TYR A 123 1.03 -6.39 -1.89
N ALA A 124 2.00 -6.51 -2.79
CA ALA A 124 2.52 -5.38 -3.55
C ALA A 124 2.06 -5.53 -5.00
N VAL A 125 1.52 -4.44 -5.58
CA VAL A 125 1.18 -4.40 -7.00
C VAL A 125 2.46 -4.19 -7.78
N VAL A 126 2.86 -5.18 -8.57
CA VAL A 126 4.00 -5.08 -9.48
C VAL A 126 3.48 -4.63 -10.84
N ALA A 127 3.48 -3.31 -11.08
CA ALA A 127 3.31 -2.79 -12.43
C ALA A 127 4.68 -2.78 -13.12
N PRO A 128 4.77 -3.18 -14.41
CA PRO A 128 6.00 -2.96 -15.17
C PRO A 128 6.31 -1.47 -15.19
N PHE A 129 7.55 -1.10 -14.86
CA PHE A 129 8.00 0.26 -15.03
C PHE A 129 7.96 0.59 -16.53
N PRO A 130 7.38 1.74 -16.93
CA PRO A 130 7.46 2.16 -18.32
C PRO A 130 8.94 2.37 -18.65
N THR A 131 9.40 1.69 -19.69
CA THR A 131 10.73 1.95 -20.26
C THR A 131 10.76 3.40 -20.72
N VAL A 132 11.63 4.21 -20.10
CA VAL A 132 11.95 5.53 -20.64
C VAL A 132 12.68 5.28 -21.95
N GLN A 133 12.23 5.93 -23.03
CA GLN A 133 12.95 5.90 -24.30
C GLN A 133 14.35 6.47 -24.08
N ASP A 134 15.37 5.81 -24.62
CA ASP A 134 16.69 6.40 -24.68
C ASP A 134 16.67 7.66 -25.56
N ASP A 135 17.59 8.60 -25.31
CA ASP A 135 17.74 9.86 -26.06
C ASP A 135 16.59 10.90 -25.89
N VAL A 136 15.87 10.88 -24.76
CA VAL A 136 14.98 12.01 -24.39
C VAL A 136 15.81 13.25 -24.12
N ARG A 137 15.60 14.31 -24.92
CA ARG A 137 16.31 15.57 -24.72
C ARG A 137 15.64 16.36 -23.60
N LEU A 138 16.43 17.14 -22.87
CA LEU A 138 15.93 18.03 -21.81
C LEU A 138 14.81 18.95 -22.32
N ALA A 139 14.93 19.44 -23.57
CA ALA A 139 13.93 20.28 -24.20
C ALA A 139 12.56 19.58 -24.34
N ASP A 140 12.55 18.27 -24.61
CA ASP A 140 11.31 17.49 -24.76
C ASP A 140 10.59 17.37 -23.41
N LEU A 141 11.37 17.17 -22.34
CA LEU A 141 10.87 17.10 -20.98
C LEU A 141 10.31 18.45 -20.50
N GLU A 142 11.03 19.54 -20.79
CA GLU A 142 10.54 20.89 -20.51
C GLU A 142 9.27 21.23 -21.29
N ASN A 143 9.19 20.85 -22.56
CA ASN A 143 8.02 21.08 -23.38
C ASN A 143 6.82 20.30 -22.86
N PHE A 144 7.02 19.03 -22.49
CA PHE A 144 6.00 18.21 -21.85
C PHE A 144 5.46 18.86 -20.56
N TRP A 145 6.34 19.32 -19.66
CA TRP A 145 5.93 20.00 -18.42
C TRP A 145 5.24 21.34 -18.65
N LYS A 146 5.63 22.07 -19.70
CA LYS A 146 4.97 23.32 -20.09
C LYS A 146 3.64 23.08 -20.83
N GLY A 147 3.19 21.83 -20.94
CA GLY A 147 1.97 21.45 -21.65
C GLY A 147 2.06 21.62 -23.17
N LYS A 148 3.26 21.83 -23.71
CA LYS A 148 3.52 21.94 -25.14
C LYS A 148 3.79 20.55 -25.68
N ARG A 149 2.73 19.88 -26.15
CA ARG A 149 2.87 18.63 -26.91
C ARG A 149 3.42 18.96 -28.30
N GLY A 150 4.54 18.32 -28.65
CA GLY A 150 5.00 18.19 -30.03
C GLY A 150 4.24 17.06 -30.72
#